data_AF-A0A814NEA1-F1
#
_entry.id   AF-A0A814NEA1-F1
#
_cell.length_a   1.000
_cell.length_b   1.000
_cell.length_c   1.000
_cell.angle_alpha   90.00
_cell.angle_beta   90.00
_cell.angle_gamma   90.00
#
_symmetry.space_group_name_H-M   'P 1'
#
loop_
_entity.id
_entity.type
_entity.pdbx_description
1 polymer ?
#
loop_
_entity_poly.entity_id
_entity_poly.type
_entity_poly.pdbx_seq_one_letter_code
_entity_poly.pdbx_strand_id
1 'polypeptide(L)'
;MSISFKPQNTKASATKRIIRDLRDLEKCPVPGLAVTCPDESNPFNLHCNVLINDGPYQGIMIHLILRIPEDYPLTGPAGNIAPGLEFNSKYHGHIHEDHRNGHALCNDLLTNYAYFFKSVDNGGAKQASGWSPGYTLSTALLQIVTFFAEPDLHYEPSSASIIHLRNMVKSFQCKTCGHSYDEPIPAIIDYSSTEKVKDEQPTLNNDEEEQKILKAKEEELKLLNELMEKLTCGVTKQNALEDQICLGYPLLIKRDKYGRLWSDIILELISYDAYIAEIQKSGGHKLDFYENSKFRSVTGQDYNHWLPIYININHFQQGQILIQNSISIISNGTALGSEKYDFTPMLALNVLTTLMNKSSVQLFNGQLFESKHAIEAYCHFLRLLMHFIDIYPELDRKINTTIENFITNLSNRNKKVIPDIGEFLIHVALSSKHQFSEIKNYIYEEYFARQVYWIQRNGTTPNLLDIKITDLPNIFQAAKVSNHLLVFNLEMAKTFIFSGVKQHLDRLHGYPPNNIVEKFQQQLKAIKTLDKYSDFIKAIKLDNEIKSPDDMITLITRSVQISNKQGYTNILSIAEQQDRRFDERKRYNQQQQSYNRYDKR
;
A
#
# COMPACT_ATOMS: atom_id res chain seq x y z
N MET A 1 -19.81 7.24 -26.17
CA MET A 1 -19.62 8.44 -25.32
C MET A 1 -18.79 8.02 -24.12
N SER A 2 -17.52 8.41 -24.08
CA SER A 2 -16.58 8.06 -23.02
C SER A 2 -16.81 8.95 -21.80
N ILE A 3 -17.43 8.40 -20.75
CA ILE A 3 -17.46 9.03 -19.43
C ILE A 3 -16.07 8.81 -18.83
N SER A 4 -15.24 9.85 -18.83
CA SER A 4 -13.93 9.88 -18.18
C SER A 4 -14.09 10.38 -16.74
N PHE A 5 -13.32 9.82 -15.81
CA PHE A 5 -13.27 10.32 -14.43
C PHE A 5 -12.79 11.78 -14.43
N LYS A 6 -13.71 12.72 -14.15
CA LYS A 6 -13.39 14.13 -13.97
C LYS A 6 -13.24 14.43 -12.48
N PRO A 7 -12.21 15.19 -12.08
CA PRO A 7 -12.04 15.55 -10.68
C PRO A 7 -13.28 16.30 -10.18
N GLN A 8 -13.83 15.84 -9.06
CA GLN A 8 -14.96 16.53 -8.43
C GLN A 8 -14.51 17.84 -7.78
N ASN A 9 -15.40 18.84 -7.75
CA ASN A 9 -15.20 20.05 -6.94
C ASN A 9 -15.02 19.64 -5.46
N THR A 10 -13.98 20.16 -4.80
CA THR A 10 -13.62 19.83 -3.42
C THR A 10 -14.81 19.95 -2.47
N LYS A 11 -15.59 21.05 -2.57
CA LYS A 11 -16.79 21.27 -1.76
C LYS A 11 -17.89 20.23 -2.01
N ALA A 12 -18.07 19.82 -3.27
CA ALA A 12 -19.06 18.79 -3.63
C ALA A 12 -18.64 17.40 -3.12
N SER A 13 -17.34 17.09 -3.18
CA SER A 13 -16.77 15.87 -2.60
C SER A 13 -16.93 15.85 -1.08
N ALA A 14 -16.61 16.95 -0.40
CA ALA A 14 -16.80 17.12 1.03
C ALA A 14 -18.27 16.94 1.45
N THR A 15 -19.20 17.54 0.71
CA THR A 15 -20.65 17.38 0.95
C THR A 15 -21.08 15.92 0.90
N LYS A 16 -20.66 15.17 -0.14
CA LYS A 16 -20.95 13.74 -0.27
C LYS A 16 -20.36 12.93 0.89
N ARG A 17 -19.13 13.26 1.29
CA ARG A 17 -18.46 12.60 2.43
C ARG A 17 -19.21 12.86 3.74
N ILE A 18 -19.64 14.10 4.00
CA ILE A 18 -20.42 14.45 5.20
C ILE A 18 -21.74 13.68 5.25
N ILE A 19 -22.50 13.67 4.15
CA ILE A 19 -23.78 12.95 4.07
C ILE A 19 -23.58 11.45 4.33
N ARG A 20 -22.49 10.85 3.83
CA ARG A 20 -22.16 9.45 4.11
C ARG A 20 -21.87 9.24 5.59
N ASP A 21 -21.02 10.06 6.18
CA ASP A 21 -20.69 9.95 7.61
C ASP A 21 -21.93 10.13 8.51
N LEU A 22 -22.88 11.01 8.13
CA LEU A 22 -24.17 11.16 8.83
C LEU A 22 -25.05 9.92 8.71
N ARG A 23 -25.16 9.30 7.51
CA ARG A 23 -25.88 8.03 7.33
C ARG A 23 -25.26 6.88 8.11
N ASP A 24 -23.93 6.85 8.20
CA ASP A 24 -23.22 5.83 8.98
C ASP A 24 -23.49 6.02 10.49
N LEU A 25 -23.57 7.26 10.96
CA LEU A 25 -23.98 7.60 12.33
C LEU A 25 -25.45 7.25 12.62
N GLU A 26 -26.35 7.40 11.66
CA GLU A 26 -27.76 6.97 11.80
C GLU A 26 -27.87 5.44 11.93
N LYS A 27 -27.05 4.69 11.16
CA LYS A 27 -27.02 3.23 11.21
C LYS A 27 -26.33 2.69 12.46
N CYS A 28 -25.24 3.35 12.88
CA CYS A 28 -24.42 2.95 14.03
C CYS A 28 -24.18 4.17 14.94
N PRO A 29 -25.19 4.56 15.74
CA PRO A 29 -25.12 5.74 16.59
C PRO A 29 -24.07 5.58 17.71
N VAL A 30 -23.41 6.68 18.04
CA VAL A 30 -22.46 6.74 19.16
C VAL A 30 -23.24 6.91 20.47
N PRO A 31 -23.12 5.99 21.45
CA PRO A 31 -23.85 6.11 22.72
C PRO A 31 -23.56 7.42 23.45
N GLY A 32 -24.60 8.07 23.98
CA GLY A 32 -24.48 9.34 24.69
C GLY A 32 -24.26 10.56 23.78
N LEU A 33 -24.37 10.40 22.46
CA LEU A 33 -24.16 11.48 21.51
C LEU A 33 -25.24 11.46 20.43
N ALA A 34 -25.66 12.65 20.00
CA ALA A 34 -26.55 12.80 18.86
C ALA A 34 -26.09 13.96 17.97
N VAL A 35 -26.27 13.83 16.66
CA VAL A 35 -25.89 14.83 15.65
C VAL A 35 -27.07 15.18 14.77
N THR A 36 -27.20 16.46 14.41
CA THR A 36 -28.12 16.94 13.38
C THR A 36 -27.45 17.95 12.46
N CYS A 37 -28.02 18.10 11.28
CA CYS A 37 -27.71 19.14 10.32
C CYS A 37 -28.88 20.14 10.32
N PRO A 38 -28.82 21.27 11.06
CA PRO A 38 -29.96 22.18 11.19
C PRO A 38 -30.42 22.78 9.85
N ASP A 39 -29.49 22.94 8.91
CA ASP A 39 -29.76 23.41 7.56
C ASP A 39 -29.18 22.40 6.56
N GLU A 40 -30.03 21.57 5.97
CA GLU A 40 -29.63 20.58 4.97
C GLU A 40 -28.96 21.19 3.72
N SER A 41 -29.19 22.48 3.45
CA SER A 41 -28.52 23.19 2.35
C SER A 41 -27.06 23.56 2.68
N ASN A 42 -26.68 23.50 3.97
CA ASN A 42 -25.34 23.79 4.46
C ASN A 42 -24.84 22.71 5.45
N PRO A 43 -24.44 21.53 4.94
CA PRO A 43 -23.99 20.41 5.77
C PRO A 43 -22.63 20.62 6.46
N PHE A 44 -22.04 21.82 6.34
CA PHE A 44 -20.75 22.15 6.94
C PHE A 44 -20.86 22.65 8.40
N ASN A 45 -22.07 22.79 8.93
CA ASN A 45 -22.31 23.17 10.33
C ASN A 45 -23.26 22.15 10.97
N LEU A 46 -22.69 21.26 11.78
CA LEU A 46 -23.43 20.21 12.47
C LEU A 46 -23.62 20.59 13.94
N HIS A 47 -24.82 20.35 14.45
CA HIS A 47 -25.13 20.57 15.86
C HIS A 47 -25.17 19.21 16.56
N CYS A 48 -24.51 19.14 17.72
CA CYS A 48 -24.38 17.90 18.46
C CYS A 48 -24.82 18.09 19.91
N ASN A 49 -25.43 17.07 20.50
CA ASN A 49 -25.60 16.98 21.93
C ASN A 49 -24.76 15.83 22.47
N VAL A 50 -24.08 16.07 23.59
CA VAL A 50 -23.27 15.07 24.28
C VAL A 50 -23.78 14.93 25.70
N LEU A 51 -24.32 13.76 26.04
CA LEU A 51 -24.62 13.37 27.41
C LEU A 51 -23.36 12.81 28.06
N ILE A 52 -22.90 13.47 29.12
CA ILE A 52 -21.76 13.01 29.90
C ILE A 52 -22.18 11.80 30.73
N ASN A 53 -21.65 10.63 30.41
CA ASN A 53 -22.03 9.36 31.03
C ASN A 53 -21.13 8.96 32.21
N ASP A 54 -19.95 9.55 32.32
CA ASP A 54 -18.94 9.23 33.34
C ASP A 54 -18.24 10.52 33.83
N GLY A 55 -17.59 10.45 34.99
CA GLY A 55 -16.87 11.56 35.60
C GLY A 55 -17.74 12.52 36.43
N PRO A 56 -17.16 13.64 36.92
CA PRO A 56 -17.81 14.54 37.88
C PRO A 56 -19.03 15.27 37.32
N TYR A 57 -19.20 15.30 36.00
CA TYR A 57 -20.31 15.96 35.31
C TYR A 57 -21.35 14.98 34.76
N GLN A 58 -21.38 13.74 35.26
CA GLN A 58 -22.36 12.74 34.86
C GLN A 58 -23.80 13.29 34.87
N GLY A 59 -24.53 12.98 33.80
CA GLY A 59 -25.92 13.38 33.55
C GLY A 59 -26.09 14.81 33.02
N ILE A 60 -25.00 15.53 32.73
CA ILE A 60 -25.06 16.86 32.11
C ILE A 60 -24.99 16.70 30.59
N MET A 61 -25.86 17.42 29.87
CA MET A 61 -25.90 17.44 28.41
C MET A 61 -25.25 18.72 27.88
N ILE A 62 -24.24 18.59 27.02
CA ILE A 62 -23.54 19.73 26.43
C ILE A 62 -23.90 19.86 24.96
N HIS A 63 -24.33 21.07 24.56
CA HIS A 63 -24.61 21.41 23.17
C HIS A 63 -23.34 21.94 22.48
N LEU A 64 -23.00 21.35 21.34
CA LEU A 64 -21.78 21.62 20.57
C LEU A 64 -22.11 21.97 19.12
N ILE A 65 -21.19 22.68 18.49
CA ILE A 65 -21.20 22.95 17.06
C ILE A 65 -19.91 22.40 16.44
N LEU A 66 -20.06 21.45 15.53
CA LEU A 66 -18.99 20.98 14.66
C LEU A 66 -19.02 21.73 13.34
N ARG A 67 -17.90 22.36 12.99
CA ARG A 67 -17.70 23.05 11.72
C ARG A 67 -16.80 22.20 10.84
N ILE A 68 -17.34 21.78 9.71
CA ILE A 68 -16.66 20.93 8.74
C ILE A 68 -16.04 21.82 7.65
N PRO A 69 -14.76 21.65 7.28
CA PRO A 69 -14.15 22.46 6.24
C PRO A 69 -14.57 22.01 4.83
N GLU A 70 -14.44 22.91 3.84
CA GLU A 70 -14.86 22.62 2.45
C GLU A 70 -13.97 21.58 1.73
N ASP A 71 -12.79 21.28 2.29
CA ASP A 71 -11.87 20.23 1.81
C ASP A 71 -11.93 18.94 2.65
N TYR A 72 -12.97 18.79 3.50
CA TYR A 72 -13.20 17.57 4.27
C TYR A 72 -13.22 16.33 3.36
N PRO A 73 -12.53 15.22 3.71
CA PRO A 73 -11.89 14.93 5.00
C PRO A 73 -10.39 15.28 5.05
N LEU A 74 -9.82 15.95 4.04
CA LEU A 74 -8.39 16.28 4.03
C LEU A 74 -8.01 17.15 5.23
N THR A 75 -8.90 18.04 5.62
CA THR A 75 -8.83 18.77 6.89
C THR A 75 -9.97 18.28 7.78
N GLY A 76 -9.65 17.98 9.04
CA GLY A 76 -10.62 17.50 10.02
C GLY A 76 -11.58 18.58 10.51
N PRO A 77 -12.64 18.18 11.23
CA PRO A 77 -13.62 19.11 11.77
C PRO A 77 -13.04 19.96 12.89
N ALA A 78 -13.65 21.13 13.11
CA ALA A 78 -13.44 21.94 14.30
C ALA A 78 -14.66 21.85 15.22
N GLY A 79 -14.49 21.81 16.54
CA GLY A 79 -15.57 21.73 17.52
C GLY A 79 -15.53 22.85 18.55
N ASN A 80 -16.70 23.42 18.86
CA ASN A 80 -16.87 24.39 19.93
C ASN A 80 -18.11 24.06 20.76
N ILE A 81 -18.08 24.47 22.03
CA ILE A 81 -19.28 24.71 22.83
C ILE A 81 -20.14 25.73 22.10
N ALA A 82 -21.46 25.48 22.06
CA ALA A 82 -22.38 26.38 21.37
C ALA A 82 -22.33 27.81 21.94
N PRO A 83 -22.35 28.85 21.08
CA PRO A 83 -22.34 30.24 21.53
C PRO A 83 -23.44 30.56 22.54
N GLY A 84 -23.06 31.20 23.65
CA GLY A 84 -23.98 31.55 24.76
C GLY A 84 -24.05 30.49 25.86
N LEU A 85 -23.47 29.31 25.67
CA LEU A 85 -23.25 28.34 26.75
C LEU A 85 -21.85 28.57 27.34
N GLU A 86 -21.77 29.09 28.57
CA GLU A 86 -20.51 29.48 29.22
C GLU A 86 -19.75 28.28 29.85
N PHE A 87 -19.69 27.17 29.11
CA PHE A 87 -18.82 26.04 29.42
C PHE A 87 -17.39 26.37 28.95
N ASN A 88 -16.53 26.84 29.85
CA ASN A 88 -15.18 27.33 29.55
C ASN A 88 -14.10 26.59 30.36
N SER A 89 -12.87 27.12 30.38
CA SER A 89 -11.70 26.55 31.07
C SER A 89 -11.88 26.28 32.56
N LYS A 90 -12.90 26.87 33.21
CA LYS A 90 -13.26 26.56 34.60
C LYS A 90 -13.85 25.17 34.77
N TYR A 91 -14.47 24.63 33.72
CA TYR A 91 -15.12 23.33 33.75
C TYR A 91 -14.28 22.25 33.07
N HIS A 92 -13.35 22.61 32.17
CA HIS A 92 -12.49 21.66 31.48
C HIS A 92 -11.16 22.29 31.08
N GLY A 93 -10.02 21.65 31.39
CA GLY A 93 -8.67 22.23 31.19
C GLY A 93 -8.34 22.57 29.74
N HIS A 94 -8.85 21.76 28.80
CA HIS A 94 -8.64 21.89 27.35
C HIS A 94 -9.74 22.64 26.59
N ILE A 95 -10.50 23.51 27.26
CA ILE A 95 -11.45 24.40 26.60
C ILE A 95 -10.95 25.83 26.69
N HIS A 96 -10.90 26.52 25.56
CA HIS A 96 -10.36 27.87 25.47
C HIS A 96 -11.34 28.83 24.80
N GLU A 97 -11.17 30.12 25.06
CA GLU A 97 -12.03 31.15 24.50
C GLU A 97 -11.82 31.29 22.98
N ASP A 98 -12.92 31.26 22.23
CA ASP A 98 -12.98 31.70 20.83
C ASP A 98 -14.19 32.64 20.68
N HIS A 99 -13.90 33.94 20.66
CA HIS A 99 -14.91 35.00 20.62
C HIS A 99 -15.78 34.98 19.35
N ARG A 100 -15.40 34.21 18.32
CA ARG A 100 -16.17 34.13 17.07
C ARG A 100 -17.17 32.99 17.09
N ASN A 101 -16.81 31.83 17.64
CA ASN A 101 -17.60 30.60 17.50
C ASN A 101 -18.03 29.94 18.81
N GLY A 102 -17.81 30.58 19.96
CA GLY A 102 -18.01 29.98 21.29
C GLY A 102 -16.74 29.30 21.79
N HIS A 103 -16.78 28.65 22.96
CA HIS A 103 -15.56 28.08 23.56
C HIS A 103 -15.04 26.88 22.75
N ALA A 104 -13.79 26.94 22.30
CA ALA A 104 -13.20 25.94 21.41
C ALA A 104 -12.63 24.74 22.18
N LEU A 105 -12.82 23.55 21.63
CA LEU A 105 -12.25 22.31 22.17
C LEU A 105 -10.81 22.15 21.67
N CYS A 106 -9.86 22.03 22.60
CA CYS A 106 -8.48 21.62 22.30
C CYS A 106 -8.37 20.10 22.39
N ASN A 107 -8.69 19.44 21.29
CA ASN A 107 -8.53 17.99 21.11
C ASN A 107 -7.69 17.75 19.85
N ASP A 108 -6.82 16.75 19.88
CA ASP A 108 -5.85 16.48 18.82
C ASP A 108 -6.49 16.00 17.49
N LEU A 109 -7.67 15.35 17.55
CA LEU A 109 -8.48 15.02 16.37
C LEU A 109 -9.26 16.20 15.81
N LEU A 110 -9.44 17.28 16.57
CA LEU A 110 -10.11 18.49 16.11
C LEU A 110 -9.10 19.51 15.58
N THR A 111 -9.47 20.21 14.53
CA THR A 111 -8.53 21.10 13.82
C THR A 111 -8.49 22.53 14.36
N ASN A 112 -9.27 22.85 15.41
CA ASN A 112 -9.26 24.15 16.09
C ASN A 112 -7.84 24.58 16.47
N TYR A 113 -7.03 23.64 16.96
CA TYR A 113 -5.69 23.86 17.49
C TYR A 113 -4.60 23.10 16.72
N ALA A 114 -4.85 22.72 15.47
CA ALA A 114 -3.87 22.02 14.63
C ALA A 114 -2.54 22.79 14.43
N TYR A 115 -2.47 24.09 14.75
CA TYR A 115 -1.20 24.84 14.76
C TYR A 115 -0.38 24.59 16.03
N PHE A 116 -1.03 24.36 17.18
CA PHE A 116 -0.37 24.15 18.46
C PHE A 116 0.39 22.81 18.46
N PHE A 117 -0.27 21.78 17.94
CA PHE A 117 0.33 20.46 17.75
C PHE A 117 1.41 20.42 16.63
N LYS A 118 1.60 21.50 15.85
CA LYS A 118 2.76 21.62 14.91
C LYS A 118 4.07 21.97 15.60
N SER A 119 4.01 22.66 16.74
CA SER A 119 5.19 23.24 17.40
C SER A 119 5.81 22.36 18.49
N VAL A 120 5.15 21.27 18.89
CA VAL A 120 5.60 20.42 20.00
C VAL A 120 6.58 19.32 19.54
N ASP A 121 6.74 19.12 18.23
CA ASP A 121 7.68 18.14 17.68
C ASP A 121 9.09 18.73 17.50
N ASN A 122 9.98 18.38 18.44
CA ASN A 122 11.41 18.66 18.39
C ASN A 122 12.08 18.08 17.11
N GLY A 123 12.14 18.90 16.04
CA GLY A 123 13.15 18.77 14.99
C GLY A 123 12.99 17.64 13.96
N GLY A 124 11.82 17.00 13.87
CA GLY A 124 11.51 16.03 12.81
C GLY A 124 10.10 16.24 12.30
N ALA A 125 9.93 16.57 11.01
CA ALA A 125 8.61 16.80 10.42
C ALA A 125 7.72 15.55 10.51
N LYS A 126 6.86 15.44 11.54
CA LYS A 126 5.78 14.44 11.62
C LYS A 126 4.54 14.91 12.42
N GLN A 127 3.58 15.45 11.68
CA GLN A 127 2.11 15.42 11.91
C GLN A 127 1.51 16.31 13.03
N ALA A 128 1.20 17.52 12.60
CA ALA A 128 0.46 18.64 13.19
C ALA A 128 -0.88 18.40 13.93
N SER A 129 -1.49 17.22 13.87
CA SER A 129 -2.83 16.93 14.41
C SER A 129 -3.00 15.42 14.39
N GLY A 130 -3.71 14.88 15.39
CA GLY A 130 -4.10 13.48 15.41
C GLY A 130 -5.02 13.12 14.23
N TRP A 131 -5.69 14.09 13.59
CA TRP A 131 -6.59 13.85 12.47
C TRP A 131 -5.87 13.23 11.26
N SER A 132 -6.48 12.16 10.74
CA SER A 132 -6.17 11.58 9.44
C SER A 132 -7.42 11.63 8.55
N PRO A 133 -7.31 11.91 7.24
CA PRO A 133 -8.45 11.91 6.33
C PRO A 133 -9.24 10.59 6.26
N GLY A 134 -8.67 9.50 6.78
CA GLY A 134 -9.37 8.23 6.90
C GLY A 134 -10.28 8.10 8.12
N TYR A 135 -10.25 9.04 9.07
CA TYR A 135 -11.22 9.09 10.16
C TYR A 135 -12.58 9.59 9.70
N THR A 136 -13.60 9.23 10.46
CA THR A 136 -15.00 9.61 10.22
C THR A 136 -15.49 10.59 11.28
N LEU A 137 -16.65 11.20 11.05
CA LEU A 137 -17.36 11.95 12.10
C LEU A 137 -17.59 11.06 13.33
N SER A 138 -17.94 9.79 13.16
CA SER A 138 -18.06 8.85 14.29
C SER A 138 -16.79 8.75 15.13
N THR A 139 -15.61 8.68 14.50
CA THR A 139 -14.33 8.70 15.22
C THR A 139 -14.11 10.00 16.00
N ALA A 140 -14.37 11.15 15.40
CA ALA A 140 -14.24 12.45 16.07
C ALA A 140 -15.22 12.58 17.26
N LEU A 141 -16.45 12.16 17.06
CA LEU A 141 -17.53 12.24 18.04
C LEU A 141 -17.26 11.31 19.23
N LEU A 142 -16.75 10.10 18.99
CA LEU A 142 -16.35 9.19 20.05
C LEU A 142 -15.26 9.81 20.95
N GLN A 143 -14.28 10.49 20.35
CA GLN A 143 -13.24 11.22 21.10
C GLN A 143 -13.81 12.41 21.88
N ILE A 144 -14.86 13.07 21.38
CA ILE A 144 -15.53 14.14 22.11
C ILE A 144 -16.28 13.61 23.34
N VAL A 145 -16.92 12.44 23.25
CA VAL A 145 -17.58 11.81 24.41
C VAL A 145 -16.55 11.51 25.50
N THR A 146 -15.40 10.93 25.14
CA THR A 146 -14.33 10.64 26.10
C THR A 146 -13.69 11.91 26.66
N PHE A 147 -13.55 12.96 25.84
CA PHE A 147 -13.04 14.26 26.28
C PHE A 147 -13.86 14.83 27.44
N PHE A 148 -15.19 14.83 27.36
CA PHE A 148 -16.02 15.38 28.45
C PHE A 148 -16.11 14.50 29.71
N ALA A 149 -15.81 13.20 29.60
CA ALA A 149 -15.77 12.32 30.76
C ALA A 149 -14.57 12.63 31.69
N GLU A 150 -13.46 13.10 31.11
CA GLU A 150 -12.24 13.46 31.84
C GLU A 150 -11.95 14.97 31.70
N PRO A 151 -12.45 15.83 32.61
CA PRO A 151 -12.34 17.27 32.45
C PRO A 151 -10.91 17.83 32.54
N ASP A 152 -9.93 16.99 32.88
CA ASP A 152 -8.50 17.31 33.00
C ASP A 152 -8.22 18.63 33.74
N LEU A 153 -8.85 18.78 34.91
CA LEU A 153 -8.63 19.91 35.82
C LEU A 153 -7.58 19.52 36.86
N HIS A 154 -6.74 20.48 37.26
CA HIS A 154 -5.77 20.30 38.36
C HIS A 154 -6.42 20.16 39.76
N TYR A 155 -7.76 20.16 39.82
CA TYR A 155 -8.56 20.09 41.04
C TYR A 155 -9.88 19.38 40.75
N GLU A 156 -10.49 18.81 41.80
CA GLU A 156 -11.82 18.22 41.69
C GLU A 156 -12.92 19.30 41.68
N PRO A 157 -13.90 19.22 40.76
CA PRO A 157 -15.02 20.15 40.74
C PRO A 157 -15.86 20.10 42.03
N SER A 158 -16.08 21.25 42.67
CA SER A 158 -16.95 21.32 43.86
C SER A 158 -18.42 21.08 43.51
N SER A 159 -19.20 20.58 44.47
CA SER A 159 -20.65 20.37 44.29
C SER A 159 -21.39 21.64 43.88
N ALA A 160 -20.97 22.80 44.40
CA ALA A 160 -21.55 24.10 44.01
C ALA A 160 -21.28 24.44 42.54
N SER A 161 -20.06 24.16 42.05
CA SER A 161 -19.69 24.34 40.64
C SER A 161 -20.52 23.42 39.73
N ILE A 162 -20.69 22.16 40.11
CA ILE A 162 -21.49 21.17 39.37
C ILE A 162 -22.97 21.60 39.30
N ILE A 163 -23.55 22.08 40.42
CA ILE A 163 -24.92 22.59 40.45
C ILE A 163 -25.07 23.83 39.57
N HIS A 164 -24.12 24.75 39.64
CA HIS A 164 -24.13 25.95 38.79
C HIS A 164 -24.08 25.57 37.31
N LEU A 165 -23.19 24.65 36.93
CA LEU A 165 -23.08 24.12 35.57
C LEU A 165 -24.40 23.48 35.11
N ARG A 166 -25.03 22.65 35.95
CA ARG A 166 -26.35 22.06 35.66
C ARG A 166 -27.41 23.12 35.40
N ASN A 167 -27.48 24.15 36.22
CA ASN A 167 -28.46 25.22 36.05
C ASN A 167 -28.20 26.04 34.77
N MET A 168 -26.94 26.33 34.48
CA MET A 168 -26.52 27.03 33.26
C MET A 168 -26.95 26.26 32.01
N VAL A 169 -26.63 24.96 31.95
CA VAL A 169 -27.04 24.08 30.84
C VAL A 169 -28.57 24.00 30.71
N LYS A 170 -29.29 23.87 31.82
CA LYS A 170 -30.77 23.85 31.81
C LYS A 170 -31.39 25.14 31.28
N SER A 171 -30.76 26.28 31.55
CA SER A 171 -31.22 27.59 31.08
C SER A 171 -30.81 27.92 29.65
N PHE A 172 -29.92 27.12 29.05
CA PHE A 172 -29.40 27.39 27.72
C PHE A 172 -30.42 27.03 26.64
N GLN A 173 -30.55 27.92 25.65
CA GLN A 173 -31.32 27.68 24.45
C GLN A 173 -30.51 28.08 23.21
N CYS A 174 -30.36 27.15 22.28
CA CYS A 174 -29.63 27.39 21.04
C CYS A 174 -30.46 28.20 20.06
N LYS A 175 -29.95 29.36 19.65
CA LYS A 175 -30.65 30.26 18.70
C LYS A 175 -30.76 29.71 17.28
N THR A 176 -29.90 28.77 16.89
CA THR A 176 -29.83 28.25 15.53
C THR A 176 -30.74 27.05 15.31
N CYS A 177 -30.69 26.05 16.19
CA CYS A 177 -31.46 24.80 16.04
C CYS A 177 -32.64 24.66 17.01
N GLY A 178 -32.83 25.62 17.93
CA GLY A 178 -33.90 25.57 18.93
C GLY A 178 -33.65 24.63 20.10
N HIS A 179 -32.50 23.92 20.15
CA HIS A 179 -32.14 23.03 21.26
C HIS A 179 -32.34 23.69 22.62
N SER A 180 -32.96 22.96 23.54
CA SER A 180 -32.99 23.24 24.97
C SER A 180 -32.77 21.96 25.76
N TYR A 181 -32.62 22.06 27.07
CA TYR A 181 -32.48 20.87 27.92
C TYR A 181 -33.73 20.00 27.94
N ASP A 182 -34.93 20.60 27.94
CA ASP A 182 -36.21 19.87 27.99
C ASP A 182 -36.64 19.37 26.59
N GLU A 183 -36.23 20.07 25.53
CA GLU A 183 -36.44 19.68 24.13
C GLU A 183 -35.09 19.57 23.41
N PRO A 184 -34.33 18.47 23.62
CA PRO A 184 -33.01 18.33 23.05
C PRO A 184 -33.07 18.10 21.54
N ILE A 185 -32.45 19.00 20.78
CA ILE A 185 -32.27 18.88 19.32
C ILE A 185 -30.78 18.79 18.99
N PRO A 186 -30.27 17.69 18.41
CA PRO A 186 -30.96 16.40 18.21
C PRO A 186 -31.26 15.68 19.53
N ALA A 187 -32.29 14.83 19.53
CA ALA A 187 -32.61 14.00 20.69
C ALA A 187 -31.49 12.98 20.95
N ILE A 188 -31.10 12.81 22.21
CA ILE A 188 -30.13 11.77 22.61
C ILE A 188 -30.91 10.51 23.01
N ILE A 189 -30.49 9.38 22.45
CA ILE A 189 -30.96 8.07 22.88
C ILE A 189 -30.06 7.61 24.03
N ASP A 190 -30.64 7.49 25.23
CA ASP A 190 -29.97 6.89 26.38
C ASP A 190 -30.07 5.36 26.30
N TYR A 191 -28.98 4.74 25.84
CA TYR A 191 -28.86 3.28 25.70
C TYR A 191 -28.83 2.53 27.04
N SER A 192 -28.87 3.22 28.19
CA SER A 192 -29.04 2.55 29.49
C SER A 192 -30.45 1.96 29.70
N SER A 193 -31.39 2.24 28.80
CA SER A 193 -32.81 1.88 28.95
C SER A 193 -33.42 1.01 27.83
N THR A 194 -32.64 0.58 26.83
CA THR A 194 -33.17 -0.27 25.76
C THR A 194 -33.18 -1.75 26.18
N GLU A 195 -34.37 -2.24 26.52
CA GLU A 195 -34.66 -3.66 26.64
C GLU A 195 -34.20 -4.43 25.40
N LYS A 196 -33.60 -5.60 25.64
CA LYS A 196 -33.18 -6.57 24.64
C LYS A 196 -34.34 -6.89 23.69
N VAL A 197 -34.28 -6.35 22.47
CA VAL A 197 -35.10 -6.82 21.36
C VAL A 197 -34.72 -8.28 21.13
N LYS A 198 -35.67 -9.18 21.38
CA LYS A 198 -35.53 -10.60 21.08
C LYS A 198 -35.56 -10.75 19.56
N ASP A 199 -34.46 -11.24 19.00
CA ASP A 199 -34.44 -11.72 17.62
C ASP A 199 -35.46 -12.85 17.48
N GLU A 200 -36.57 -12.56 16.80
CA GLU A 200 -37.48 -13.58 16.30
C GLU A 200 -36.78 -14.35 15.18
N GLN A 201 -36.36 -15.57 15.49
CA GLN A 201 -35.87 -16.50 14.48
C GLN A 201 -37.03 -16.94 13.58
N PRO A 202 -36.95 -16.77 12.26
CA PRO A 202 -37.95 -17.31 11.36
C PRO A 202 -37.90 -18.85 11.39
N THR A 203 -39.06 -19.46 11.63
CA THR A 203 -39.29 -20.91 11.50
C THR A 203 -39.07 -21.33 10.06
N LEU A 204 -37.97 -22.03 9.78
CA LEU A 204 -37.62 -22.55 8.46
C LEU A 204 -38.29 -23.92 8.21
N ASN A 205 -38.94 -24.04 7.06
CA ASN A 205 -39.43 -25.31 6.52
C ASN A 205 -38.28 -26.17 5.97
N ASN A 206 -38.46 -27.49 6.02
CA ASN A 206 -37.45 -28.53 5.80
C ASN A 206 -37.35 -29.02 4.33
N ASP A 207 -37.13 -28.11 3.37
CA ASP A 207 -36.82 -28.52 2.00
C ASP A 207 -35.31 -28.39 1.75
N GLU A 208 -34.60 -29.52 1.59
CA GLU A 208 -33.13 -29.57 1.41
C GLU A 208 -32.62 -28.75 0.22
N GLU A 209 -33.45 -28.56 -0.80
CA GLU A 209 -33.14 -27.76 -1.99
C GLU A 209 -33.24 -26.25 -1.71
N GLU A 210 -34.22 -25.84 -0.90
CA GLU A 210 -34.38 -24.45 -0.46
C GLU A 210 -33.22 -24.05 0.46
N GLN A 211 -32.79 -24.93 1.36
CA GLN A 211 -31.62 -24.71 2.23
C GLN A 211 -30.32 -24.55 1.43
N LYS A 212 -30.13 -25.31 0.35
CA LYS A 212 -28.96 -25.17 -0.54
C LYS A 212 -28.95 -23.82 -1.26
N ILE A 213 -30.12 -23.38 -1.75
CA ILE A 213 -30.27 -22.07 -2.40
C ILE A 213 -30.02 -20.94 -1.41
N LEU A 214 -30.57 -21.03 -0.19
CA LEU A 214 -30.37 -20.04 0.87
C LEU A 214 -28.89 -19.90 1.21
N LYS A 215 -28.20 -21.03 1.44
CA LYS A 215 -26.78 -21.05 1.76
C LYS A 215 -25.92 -20.45 0.65
N ALA A 216 -26.23 -20.75 -0.62
CA ALA A 216 -25.50 -20.17 -1.75
C ALA A 216 -25.68 -18.64 -1.83
N LYS A 217 -26.90 -18.14 -1.57
CA LYS A 217 -27.17 -16.70 -1.51
C LYS A 217 -26.46 -16.02 -0.34
N GLU A 218 -26.41 -16.67 0.83
CA GLU A 218 -25.67 -16.17 1.99
C GLU A 218 -24.16 -16.07 1.70
N GLU A 219 -23.58 -17.08 1.03
CA GLU A 219 -22.17 -17.06 0.62
C GLU A 219 -21.87 -15.94 -0.41
N GLU A 220 -22.77 -15.72 -1.37
CA GLU A 220 -22.65 -14.64 -2.35
C GLU A 220 -22.76 -13.26 -1.69
N LEU A 221 -23.73 -13.07 -0.79
CA LEU A 221 -23.90 -11.82 -0.04
C LEU A 221 -22.70 -11.53 0.86
N LYS A 222 -22.16 -12.57 1.52
CA LYS A 222 -20.95 -12.43 2.33
C LYS A 222 -19.77 -12.00 1.48
N LEU A 223 -19.58 -12.62 0.31
CA LEU A 223 -18.51 -12.24 -0.61
C LEU A 223 -18.69 -10.80 -1.11
N LEU A 224 -19.91 -10.39 -1.45
CA LEU A 224 -20.21 -9.02 -1.86
C LEU A 224 -19.86 -8.03 -0.76
N ASN A 225 -20.24 -8.29 0.49
CA ASN A 225 -19.92 -7.44 1.63
C ASN A 225 -18.40 -7.34 1.86
N GLU A 226 -17.66 -8.46 1.77
CA GLU A 226 -16.20 -8.46 1.86
C GLU A 226 -15.56 -7.62 0.73
N LEU A 227 -16.06 -7.74 -0.50
CA LEU A 227 -15.59 -6.94 -1.64
C LEU A 227 -15.94 -5.47 -1.49
N MET A 228 -17.11 -5.14 -0.96
CA MET A 228 -17.50 -3.76 -0.68
C MET A 228 -16.53 -3.14 0.34
N GLU A 229 -16.24 -3.81 1.45
CA GLU A 229 -15.29 -3.30 2.44
C GLU A 229 -13.91 -3.04 1.80
N LYS A 230 -13.42 -4.00 1.01
CA LYS A 230 -12.11 -3.92 0.36
C LYS A 230 -12.03 -2.90 -0.78
N LEU A 231 -13.11 -2.67 -1.52
CA LEU A 231 -13.18 -1.74 -2.65
C LEU A 231 -13.70 -0.36 -2.24
N THR A 232 -13.38 0.06 -1.02
CA THR A 232 -13.72 1.38 -0.49
C THR A 232 -12.49 2.27 -0.44
N CYS A 233 -12.64 3.53 -0.87
CA CYS A 233 -11.59 4.52 -0.76
C CYS A 233 -11.31 4.85 0.71
N GLY A 234 -10.06 4.70 1.15
CA GLY A 234 -9.62 5.02 2.51
C GLY A 234 -9.92 6.46 2.94
N VAL A 235 -9.91 7.40 1.98
CA VAL A 235 -10.15 8.84 2.18
C VAL A 235 -11.62 9.21 1.97
N THR A 236 -12.19 9.07 0.76
CA THR A 236 -13.56 9.55 0.48
C THR A 236 -14.65 8.62 1.00
N LYS A 237 -14.30 7.40 1.45
CA LYS A 237 -15.23 6.34 1.86
C LYS A 237 -16.24 5.94 0.78
N GLN A 238 -15.98 6.31 -0.48
CA GLN A 238 -16.76 5.87 -1.63
C GLN A 238 -16.37 4.45 -2.02
N ASN A 239 -17.34 3.68 -2.51
CA ASN A 239 -17.19 2.29 -2.87
C ASN A 239 -17.17 2.10 -4.39
N ALA A 240 -16.19 1.41 -4.97
CA ALA A 240 -16.09 1.27 -6.43
C ALA A 240 -17.16 0.37 -7.08
N LEU A 241 -17.92 -0.39 -6.29
CA LEU A 241 -19.05 -1.20 -6.78
C LEU A 241 -20.36 -0.40 -6.82
N GLU A 242 -20.50 0.62 -5.98
CA GLU A 242 -21.71 1.46 -5.90
C GLU A 242 -21.51 2.84 -6.55
N ASP A 243 -20.33 3.42 -6.35
CA ASP A 243 -19.93 4.74 -6.85
C ASP A 243 -19.11 4.59 -8.14
N GLN A 244 -19.29 5.52 -9.08
CA GLN A 244 -18.42 5.66 -10.25
C GLN A 244 -17.11 6.35 -9.86
N ILE A 245 -16.19 5.60 -9.25
CA ILE A 245 -14.87 6.09 -8.84
C ILE A 245 -13.73 5.26 -9.44
N CYS A 246 -12.57 5.90 -9.62
CA CYS A 246 -11.35 5.20 -10.00
C CYS A 246 -10.48 4.94 -8.77
N LEU A 247 -10.34 3.69 -8.32
CA LEU A 247 -9.45 3.32 -7.23
C LEU A 247 -8.06 2.91 -7.72
N GLY A 248 -7.08 3.13 -6.86
CA GLY A 248 -5.69 2.79 -7.09
C GLY A 248 -4.85 2.85 -5.82
N TYR A 249 -3.61 2.40 -5.93
CA TYR A 249 -2.65 2.44 -4.83
C TYR A 249 -1.83 3.73 -4.88
N PRO A 250 -1.65 4.43 -3.75
CA PRO A 250 -0.59 5.40 -3.60
C PRO A 250 0.77 4.69 -3.64
N LEU A 251 1.72 5.30 -4.36
CA LEU A 251 3.08 4.78 -4.55
C LEU A 251 4.10 5.84 -4.14
N LEU A 252 5.11 5.42 -3.41
CA LEU A 252 6.33 6.21 -3.20
C LEU A 252 7.39 5.75 -4.19
N ILE A 253 7.58 6.54 -5.24
CA ILE A 253 8.45 6.21 -6.36
C ILE A 253 9.76 6.98 -6.24
N LYS A 254 10.86 6.26 -6.40
CA LYS A 254 12.22 6.78 -6.37
C LYS A 254 13.03 6.17 -7.52
N ARG A 255 14.09 6.86 -7.94
CA ARG A 255 15.10 6.27 -8.83
C ARG A 255 16.43 6.16 -8.12
N ASP A 256 17.14 5.06 -8.37
CA ASP A 256 18.53 4.96 -7.96
C ASP A 256 19.44 5.78 -8.87
N LYS A 257 20.73 5.87 -8.51
CA LYS A 257 21.76 6.58 -9.31
C LYS A 257 21.96 6.03 -10.73
N TYR A 258 21.39 4.87 -11.04
CA TYR A 258 21.43 4.23 -12.35
C TYR A 258 20.09 4.37 -13.10
N GLY A 259 19.16 5.18 -12.58
CA GLY A 259 17.84 5.42 -13.17
C GLY A 259 16.83 4.29 -12.95
N ARG A 260 17.15 3.28 -12.12
CA ARG A 260 16.26 2.14 -11.87
C ARG A 260 15.12 2.54 -10.94
N LEU A 261 13.93 2.08 -11.28
CA LEU A 261 12.72 2.33 -10.50
C LEU A 261 12.76 1.58 -9.17
N TRP A 262 12.48 2.30 -8.09
CA TRP A 262 12.17 1.78 -6.77
C TRP A 262 10.79 2.29 -6.36
N SER A 263 10.01 1.43 -5.71
CA SER A 263 8.63 1.74 -5.33
C SER A 263 8.30 1.18 -3.96
N ASP A 264 7.73 1.99 -3.08
CA ASP A 264 7.06 1.54 -1.87
C ASP A 264 5.55 1.69 -2.07
N ILE A 265 4.79 0.58 -1.93
CA ILE A 265 3.33 0.58 -2.11
C ILE A 265 2.69 0.90 -0.77
N ILE A 266 1.82 1.90 -0.75
CA ILE A 266 1.00 2.17 0.42
C ILE A 266 -0.21 1.24 0.32
N LEU A 267 -0.35 0.32 1.28
CA LEU A 267 -1.32 -0.78 1.25
C LEU A 267 -2.75 -0.34 1.61
N GLU A 268 -3.21 0.75 1.00
CA GLU A 268 -4.55 1.30 1.09
C GLU A 268 -5.03 1.73 -0.30
N LEU A 269 -6.32 1.57 -0.60
CA LEU A 269 -6.89 2.07 -1.85
C LEU A 269 -7.39 3.50 -1.65
N ILE A 270 -6.99 4.40 -2.54
CA ILE A 270 -7.54 5.76 -2.62
C ILE A 270 -8.14 6.02 -4.00
N SER A 271 -9.15 6.87 -4.05
CA SER A 271 -9.77 7.30 -5.30
C SER A 271 -8.92 8.36 -6.00
N TYR A 272 -9.08 8.47 -7.32
CA TYR A 272 -8.47 9.55 -8.10
C TYR A 272 -8.84 10.93 -7.55
N ASP A 273 -10.10 11.13 -7.14
CA ASP A 273 -10.56 12.38 -6.53
C ASP A 273 -9.78 12.71 -5.25
N ALA A 274 -9.55 11.72 -4.37
CA ALA A 274 -8.72 11.90 -3.18
C ALA A 274 -7.28 12.30 -3.52
N TYR A 275 -6.69 11.61 -4.51
CA TYR A 275 -5.33 11.88 -4.97
C TYR A 275 -5.18 13.31 -5.52
N ILE A 276 -6.10 13.75 -6.37
CA ILE A 276 -6.08 15.10 -6.96
C ILE A 276 -6.34 16.19 -5.91
N ALA A 277 -7.27 15.95 -4.98
CA ALA A 277 -7.54 16.91 -3.92
C ALA A 277 -6.29 17.15 -3.03
N GLU A 278 -5.51 16.11 -2.75
CA GLU A 278 -4.26 16.23 -1.99
C GLU A 278 -3.17 17.00 -2.77
N ILE A 279 -3.08 16.80 -4.09
CA ILE A 279 -2.20 17.59 -4.97
C ILE A 279 -2.59 19.08 -4.96
N GLN A 280 -3.88 19.37 -5.10
CA GLN A 280 -4.40 20.74 -5.10
C GLN A 280 -4.12 21.44 -3.77
N LYS A 281 -4.35 20.75 -2.65
CA LYS A 281 -4.01 21.23 -1.30
C LYS A 281 -2.52 21.53 -1.13
N SER A 282 -1.67 20.70 -1.73
CA SER A 282 -0.21 20.80 -1.64
C SER A 282 0.43 21.82 -2.58
N GLY A 283 -0.32 22.42 -3.51
CA GLY A 283 0.16 23.33 -4.56
C GLY A 283 0.42 22.59 -5.88
N GLY A 284 -0.37 22.86 -6.91
CA GLY A 284 -0.42 22.10 -8.17
C GLY A 284 0.86 22.07 -9.04
N HIS A 285 1.85 22.94 -8.77
CA HIS A 285 3.16 22.94 -9.45
C HIS A 285 4.04 21.72 -9.11
N LYS A 286 3.57 20.87 -8.18
CA LYS A 286 4.25 19.65 -7.72
C LYS A 286 4.20 18.46 -8.69
N LEU A 287 3.50 18.59 -9.83
CA LEU A 287 3.32 17.50 -10.81
C LEU A 287 4.45 17.40 -11.84
N ASP A 288 5.13 18.50 -12.16
CA ASP A 288 6.17 18.50 -13.21
C ASP A 288 7.36 17.61 -12.83
N PHE A 289 7.64 17.50 -11.52
CA PHE A 289 8.69 16.69 -10.92
C PHE A 289 8.18 15.93 -9.70
N TYR A 290 7.31 14.94 -9.91
CA TYR A 290 6.66 14.18 -8.83
C TYR A 290 7.65 13.57 -7.82
N GLU A 291 8.88 13.24 -8.23
CA GLU A 291 9.91 12.70 -7.32
C GLU A 291 10.28 13.65 -6.17
N ASN A 292 10.12 14.96 -6.37
CA ASN A 292 10.40 16.00 -5.37
C ASN A 292 9.17 16.33 -4.50
N SER A 293 8.03 15.72 -4.81
CA SER A 293 6.78 15.93 -4.11
C SER A 293 6.53 14.80 -3.13
N LYS A 294 5.93 15.14 -1.99
CA LYS A 294 5.50 14.16 -1.01
C LYS A 294 4.12 14.53 -0.51
N PHE A 295 3.24 13.54 -0.54
CA PHE A 295 1.89 13.54 0.01
C PHE A 295 1.85 12.52 1.14
N ARG A 296 0.87 12.64 2.03
CA ARG A 296 0.74 11.76 3.20
C ARG A 296 -0.52 10.92 3.11
N SER A 297 -0.36 9.61 3.23
CA SER A 297 -1.45 8.63 3.20
C SER A 297 -2.30 8.70 4.47
N VAL A 298 -3.44 7.98 4.47
CA VAL A 298 -4.28 7.83 5.67
C VAL A 298 -3.52 7.16 6.81
N THR A 299 -2.72 6.16 6.47
CA THR A 299 -1.81 5.44 7.37
C THR A 299 -0.55 6.24 7.76
N GLY A 300 -0.42 7.49 7.29
CA GLY A 300 0.67 8.38 7.63
C GLY A 300 2.00 8.10 6.91
N GLN A 301 1.98 7.26 5.87
CA GLN A 301 3.10 6.94 5.01
C GLN A 301 3.23 7.98 3.88
N ASP A 302 4.47 8.31 3.50
CA ASP A 302 4.72 9.21 2.38
C ASP A 302 4.45 8.49 1.05
N TYR A 303 3.79 9.16 0.12
CA TYR A 303 3.70 8.74 -1.29
C TYR A 303 3.89 9.95 -2.21
N ASN A 304 4.19 9.73 -3.47
CA ASN A 304 4.37 10.82 -4.44
C ASN A 304 3.67 10.59 -5.79
N HIS A 305 3.10 9.40 -5.97
CA HIS A 305 2.36 9.04 -7.18
C HIS A 305 1.17 8.13 -6.84
N TRP A 306 0.32 7.88 -7.83
CA TRP A 306 -0.85 7.02 -7.68
C TRP A 306 -1.10 6.20 -8.96
N LEU A 307 -1.32 4.89 -8.80
CA LEU A 307 -1.56 3.97 -9.91
C LEU A 307 -2.94 3.32 -9.78
N PRO A 308 -3.89 3.60 -10.69
CA PRO A 308 -5.16 2.92 -10.72
C PRO A 308 -5.03 1.42 -11.01
N ILE A 309 -5.95 0.64 -10.46
CA ILE A 309 -6.00 -0.82 -10.59
C ILE A 309 -7.06 -1.26 -11.60
N TYR A 310 -7.03 -2.52 -12.03
CA TYR A 310 -8.09 -3.13 -12.84
C TYR A 310 -9.10 -3.87 -11.93
N ILE A 311 -10.27 -3.27 -11.67
CA ILE A 311 -11.34 -3.88 -10.86
C ILE A 311 -12.28 -4.73 -11.74
N ASN A 312 -12.68 -4.19 -12.88
CA ASN A 312 -13.49 -4.87 -13.90
C ASN A 312 -13.39 -4.10 -15.21
N ILE A 313 -13.99 -4.63 -16.28
CA ILE A 313 -13.89 -4.03 -17.61
C ILE A 313 -14.50 -2.62 -17.67
N ASN A 314 -15.61 -2.36 -16.98
CA ASN A 314 -16.26 -1.06 -16.96
C ASN A 314 -15.38 -0.02 -16.25
N HIS A 315 -14.85 -0.38 -15.08
CA HIS A 315 -13.90 0.43 -14.32
C HIS A 315 -12.64 0.75 -15.15
N PHE A 316 -12.09 -0.25 -15.85
CA PHE A 316 -10.94 -0.04 -16.72
C PHE A 316 -11.25 0.90 -17.87
N GLN A 317 -12.37 0.72 -18.58
CA GLN A 317 -12.74 1.59 -19.71
C GLN A 317 -12.90 3.06 -19.27
N GLN A 318 -13.44 3.30 -18.09
CA GLN A 318 -13.56 4.64 -17.51
C GLN A 318 -12.20 5.21 -17.08
N GLY A 319 -11.31 4.34 -16.58
CA GLY A 319 -10.01 4.69 -16.00
C GLY A 319 -8.81 4.57 -16.94
N GLN A 320 -8.99 4.09 -18.17
CA GLN A 320 -7.90 3.65 -19.04
C GLN A 320 -6.87 4.75 -19.27
N ILE A 321 -7.33 5.97 -19.57
CA ILE A 321 -6.46 7.12 -19.79
C ILE A 321 -5.67 7.45 -18.51
N LEU A 322 -6.29 7.36 -17.33
CA LEU A 322 -5.60 7.58 -16.06
C LEU A 322 -4.54 6.52 -15.79
N ILE A 323 -4.84 5.25 -16.09
CA ILE A 323 -3.88 4.14 -15.95
C ILE A 323 -2.69 4.35 -16.88
N GLN A 324 -2.96 4.62 -18.16
CA GLN A 324 -1.93 4.83 -19.18
C GLN A 324 -1.03 6.02 -18.84
N ASN A 325 -1.63 7.17 -18.47
CA ASN A 325 -0.89 8.35 -18.05
C ASN A 325 -0.07 8.08 -16.78
N SER A 326 -0.64 7.38 -15.79
CA SER A 326 0.10 7.00 -14.59
C SER A 326 1.32 6.16 -14.93
N ILE A 327 1.17 5.11 -15.75
CA ILE A 327 2.29 4.26 -16.19
C ILE A 327 3.36 5.07 -16.93
N SER A 328 2.96 5.98 -17.83
CA SER A 328 3.88 6.87 -18.53
C SER A 328 4.71 7.73 -17.56
N ILE A 329 4.04 8.33 -16.57
CA ILE A 329 4.71 9.17 -15.57
C ILE A 329 5.69 8.32 -14.74
N ILE A 330 5.26 7.14 -14.27
CA ILE A 330 6.11 6.21 -13.51
C ILE A 330 7.34 5.81 -14.33
N SER A 331 7.17 5.53 -15.61
CA SER A 331 8.28 5.11 -16.47
C SER A 331 9.26 6.26 -16.73
N ASN A 332 8.74 7.43 -17.09
CA ASN A 332 9.53 8.55 -17.61
C ASN A 332 10.04 9.51 -16.53
N GLY A 333 9.50 9.48 -15.31
CA GLY A 333 9.94 10.37 -14.23
C GLY A 333 9.36 11.78 -14.33
N THR A 334 8.38 12.01 -15.21
CA THR A 334 7.83 13.35 -15.46
C THR A 334 6.39 13.29 -15.98
N ALA A 335 5.61 14.31 -15.62
CA ALA A 335 4.26 14.55 -16.14
C ALA A 335 4.22 15.58 -17.29
N LEU A 336 5.39 15.96 -17.83
CA LEU A 336 5.46 16.89 -18.96
C LEU A 336 4.70 16.34 -20.17
N GLY A 337 3.72 17.10 -20.68
CA GLY A 337 2.91 16.74 -21.84
C GLY A 337 3.71 16.86 -23.14
N SER A 338 4.43 15.79 -23.50
CA SER A 338 5.19 15.70 -24.75
C SER A 338 5.04 14.30 -25.34
N GLU A 339 4.87 14.21 -26.66
CA GLU A 339 4.63 12.93 -27.37
C GLU A 339 5.69 11.86 -27.06
N LYS A 340 6.93 12.25 -26.77
CA LYS A 340 8.00 11.30 -26.37
C LYS A 340 7.75 10.58 -25.04
N TYR A 341 6.84 11.08 -24.21
CA TYR A 341 6.49 10.52 -22.91
C TYR A 341 5.12 9.86 -22.91
N ASP A 342 4.45 9.82 -24.07
CA ASP A 342 3.16 9.17 -24.21
C ASP A 342 3.23 7.68 -23.91
N PHE A 343 2.08 7.13 -23.55
CA PHE A 343 1.96 5.73 -23.22
C PHE A 343 2.30 4.86 -24.43
N THR A 344 3.17 3.87 -24.21
CA THR A 344 3.30 2.72 -25.09
C THR A 344 3.05 1.45 -24.29
N PRO A 345 2.50 0.38 -24.89
CA PRO A 345 2.26 -0.87 -24.17
C PRO A 345 3.51 -1.42 -23.49
N MET A 346 4.69 -1.21 -24.10
CA MET A 346 5.98 -1.60 -23.53
C MET A 346 6.27 -0.94 -22.18
N LEU A 347 5.78 0.29 -21.94
CA LEU A 347 5.90 0.93 -20.63
C LEU A 347 5.12 0.16 -19.57
N ALA A 348 3.92 -0.35 -19.89
CA ALA A 348 3.12 -1.14 -18.97
C ALA A 348 3.82 -2.43 -18.57
N LEU A 349 4.38 -3.16 -19.54
CA LEU A 349 5.14 -4.38 -19.27
C LEU A 349 6.33 -4.10 -18.34
N ASN A 350 7.12 -3.06 -18.63
CA ASN A 350 8.30 -2.71 -17.83
C ASN A 350 7.93 -2.24 -16.42
N VAL A 351 6.98 -1.30 -16.30
CA VAL A 351 6.57 -0.71 -15.02
C VAL A 351 5.93 -1.76 -14.13
N LEU A 352 4.90 -2.47 -14.61
CA LEU A 352 4.14 -3.41 -13.77
C LEU A 352 5.00 -4.59 -13.33
N THR A 353 5.85 -5.12 -14.22
CA THR A 353 6.79 -6.19 -13.86
C THR A 353 7.80 -5.73 -12.80
N THR A 354 8.31 -4.50 -12.94
CA THR A 354 9.23 -3.92 -11.95
C THR A 354 8.51 -3.74 -10.61
N LEU A 355 7.32 -3.13 -10.59
CA LEU A 355 6.53 -2.92 -9.37
C LEU A 355 6.27 -4.26 -8.67
N MET A 356 5.77 -5.26 -9.39
CA MET A 356 5.51 -6.61 -8.86
C MET A 356 6.76 -7.26 -8.25
N ASN A 357 7.92 -7.17 -8.92
CA ASN A 357 9.15 -7.72 -8.39
C ASN A 357 9.63 -6.96 -7.14
N LYS A 358 9.48 -5.63 -7.08
CA LYS A 358 9.78 -4.86 -5.85
C LYS A 358 8.80 -5.19 -4.73
N SER A 359 7.51 -5.39 -5.03
CA SER A 359 6.53 -5.88 -4.06
C SER A 359 6.92 -7.23 -3.49
N SER A 360 7.39 -8.18 -4.32
CA SER A 360 7.89 -9.48 -3.88
C SER A 360 9.00 -9.34 -2.83
N VAL A 361 9.97 -8.45 -3.09
CA VAL A 361 11.08 -8.19 -2.15
C VAL A 361 10.58 -7.57 -0.84
N GLN A 362 9.64 -6.63 -0.90
CA GLN A 362 9.05 -5.99 0.29
C GLN A 362 8.22 -6.98 1.11
N LEU A 363 7.39 -7.78 0.45
CA LEU A 363 6.55 -8.81 1.06
C LEU A 363 7.41 -9.84 1.81
N PHE A 364 8.53 -10.26 1.20
CA PHE A 364 9.46 -11.16 1.87
C PHE A 364 10.01 -10.55 3.17
N ASN A 365 10.23 -9.25 3.23
CA ASN A 365 10.76 -8.58 4.42
C ASN A 365 9.69 -8.17 5.45
N GLY A 366 8.41 -8.06 5.07
CA GLY A 366 7.32 -7.52 5.90
C GLY A 366 6.76 -8.47 6.97
N GLN A 367 5.85 -7.93 7.80
CA GLN A 367 5.08 -8.70 8.80
C GLN A 367 3.96 -9.53 8.14
N LEU A 368 3.39 -10.51 8.85
CA LEU A 368 2.36 -11.41 8.28
C LEU A 368 1.09 -10.66 7.84
N PHE A 369 0.57 -9.75 8.66
CA PHE A 369 -0.63 -8.98 8.33
C PHE A 369 -0.40 -8.03 7.15
N GLU A 370 0.74 -7.32 7.15
CA GLU A 370 1.20 -6.51 6.03
C GLU A 370 1.36 -7.35 4.75
N SER A 371 1.82 -8.60 4.89
CA SER A 371 1.97 -9.53 3.77
C SER A 371 0.62 -9.83 3.09
N LYS A 372 -0.49 -9.92 3.82
CA LYS A 372 -1.82 -10.18 3.20
C LYS A 372 -2.17 -9.06 2.21
N HIS A 373 -2.19 -7.81 2.67
CA HIS A 373 -2.52 -6.66 1.83
C HIS A 373 -1.48 -6.46 0.71
N ALA A 374 -0.22 -6.78 0.95
CA ALA A 374 0.82 -6.76 -0.08
C ALA A 374 0.59 -7.81 -1.18
N ILE A 375 0.12 -9.02 -0.83
CA ILE A 375 -0.27 -10.05 -1.80
C ILE A 375 -1.46 -9.56 -2.65
N GLU A 376 -2.44 -8.91 -2.03
CA GLU A 376 -3.59 -8.33 -2.72
C GLU A 376 -3.14 -7.25 -3.72
N ALA A 377 -2.26 -6.32 -3.31
CA ALA A 377 -1.69 -5.30 -4.19
C ALA A 377 -0.90 -5.92 -5.36
N TYR A 378 -0.10 -6.96 -5.09
CA TYR A 378 0.59 -7.72 -6.13
C TYR A 378 -0.39 -8.32 -7.15
N CYS A 379 -1.49 -8.92 -6.68
CA CYS A 379 -2.50 -9.53 -7.54
C CYS A 379 -3.24 -8.47 -8.38
N HIS A 380 -3.47 -7.27 -7.86
CA HIS A 380 -4.02 -6.16 -8.65
C HIS A 380 -3.09 -5.73 -9.80
N PHE A 381 -1.78 -5.63 -9.56
CA PHE A 381 -0.81 -5.32 -10.62
C PHE A 381 -0.66 -6.46 -11.62
N LEU A 382 -0.65 -7.71 -11.15
CA LEU A 382 -0.65 -8.89 -12.00
C LEU A 382 -1.87 -8.90 -12.92
N ARG A 383 -3.07 -8.67 -12.38
CA ARG A 383 -4.30 -8.69 -13.16
C ARG A 383 -4.33 -7.54 -14.18
N LEU A 384 -3.86 -6.35 -13.80
CA LEU A 384 -3.72 -5.24 -14.74
C LEU A 384 -2.74 -5.57 -15.87
N LEU A 385 -1.60 -6.21 -15.56
CA LEU A 385 -0.63 -6.66 -16.56
C LEU A 385 -1.22 -7.74 -17.48
N MET A 386 -1.93 -8.73 -16.93
CA MET A 386 -2.65 -9.75 -17.72
C MET A 386 -3.64 -9.10 -18.67
N HIS A 387 -4.42 -8.12 -18.20
CA HIS A 387 -5.35 -7.40 -19.06
C HIS A 387 -4.63 -6.62 -20.18
N PHE A 388 -3.50 -5.97 -19.87
CA PHE A 388 -2.69 -5.31 -20.89
C PHE A 388 -2.14 -6.28 -21.95
N ILE A 389 -1.73 -7.49 -21.54
CA ILE A 389 -1.26 -8.53 -22.46
C ILE A 389 -2.41 -8.97 -23.39
N ASP A 390 -3.63 -9.12 -22.86
CA ASP A 390 -4.80 -9.48 -23.66
C ASP A 390 -5.11 -8.44 -24.75
N ILE A 391 -5.07 -7.14 -24.39
CA ILE A 391 -5.46 -6.05 -25.30
C ILE A 391 -4.30 -5.58 -26.19
N TYR A 392 -3.04 -5.92 -25.85
CA TYR A 392 -1.85 -5.60 -26.63
C TYR A 392 -1.03 -6.87 -26.94
N PRO A 393 -1.35 -7.61 -28.03
CA PRO A 393 -0.66 -8.85 -28.40
C PRO A 393 0.86 -8.70 -28.67
N GLU A 394 1.35 -7.49 -28.87
CA GLU A 394 2.79 -7.21 -28.94
C GLU A 394 3.53 -7.47 -27.62
N LEU A 395 2.85 -7.39 -26.48
CA LEU A 395 3.43 -7.70 -25.18
C LEU A 395 3.68 -9.20 -25.01
N ASP A 396 2.70 -10.03 -25.40
CA ASP A 396 2.87 -11.47 -25.45
C ASP A 396 4.03 -11.87 -26.39
N ARG A 397 4.06 -11.30 -27.60
CA ARG A 397 5.17 -11.52 -28.54
C ARG A 397 6.51 -11.12 -27.93
N LYS A 398 6.59 -9.96 -27.27
CA LYS A 398 7.81 -9.49 -26.63
C LYS A 398 8.28 -10.42 -25.51
N ILE A 399 7.37 -10.87 -24.65
CA ILE A 399 7.65 -11.83 -23.57
C ILE A 399 8.26 -13.09 -24.17
N ASN A 400 7.58 -13.68 -25.15
CA ASN A 400 8.01 -14.93 -25.78
C ASN A 400 9.34 -14.78 -26.53
N THR A 401 9.53 -13.72 -27.32
CA THR A 401 10.82 -13.47 -28.00
C THR A 401 11.96 -13.27 -26.99
N THR A 402 11.74 -12.59 -25.87
CA THR A 402 12.75 -12.46 -24.82
C THR A 402 13.14 -13.82 -24.23
N ILE A 403 12.16 -14.69 -23.99
CA ILE A 403 12.38 -16.05 -23.48
C ILE A 403 13.13 -16.92 -24.51
N GLU A 404 12.70 -16.93 -25.77
CA GLU A 404 13.36 -17.68 -26.85
C GLU A 404 14.82 -17.24 -27.02
N ASN A 405 15.09 -15.94 -26.98
CA ASN A 405 16.45 -15.39 -27.03
C ASN A 405 17.30 -15.79 -25.82
N PHE A 406 16.69 -15.86 -24.63
CA PHE A 406 17.36 -16.32 -23.42
C PHE A 406 17.74 -17.81 -23.52
N ILE A 407 16.86 -18.65 -24.06
CA ILE A 407 17.12 -20.08 -24.25
C ILE A 407 18.22 -20.30 -25.29
N THR A 408 18.11 -19.65 -26.45
CA THR A 408 18.93 -19.94 -27.63
C THR A 408 20.37 -19.42 -27.52
N ASN A 409 20.60 -18.28 -26.87
CA ASN A 409 21.91 -17.64 -26.88
C ASN A 409 22.40 -17.24 -25.48
N LEU A 410 23.56 -17.77 -25.09
CA LEU A 410 24.22 -17.45 -23.82
C LEU A 410 24.50 -15.95 -23.67
N SER A 411 24.82 -15.23 -24.76
CA SER A 411 25.08 -13.78 -24.71
C SER A 411 23.83 -12.95 -24.41
N ASN A 412 22.64 -13.55 -24.45
CA ASN A 412 21.37 -12.90 -24.09
C ASN A 412 20.96 -13.17 -22.64
N ARG A 413 21.75 -13.94 -21.86
CA ARG A 413 21.43 -14.26 -20.46
C ARG A 413 21.96 -13.26 -19.46
N ASN A 414 22.76 -12.27 -19.89
CA ASN A 414 23.45 -11.39 -18.97
C ASN A 414 22.63 -10.20 -18.44
N LYS A 415 23.16 -9.49 -17.44
CA LYS A 415 22.55 -8.29 -16.83
C LYS A 415 22.27 -7.12 -17.78
N LYS A 416 22.85 -7.09 -18.99
CA LYS A 416 22.51 -6.04 -19.98
C LYS A 416 21.19 -6.34 -20.67
N VAL A 417 20.91 -7.61 -20.94
CA VAL A 417 19.68 -8.05 -21.64
C VAL A 417 18.57 -8.40 -20.67
N ILE A 418 18.91 -9.12 -19.58
CA ILE A 418 18.00 -9.50 -18.50
C ILE A 418 18.54 -8.92 -17.18
N PRO A 419 18.21 -7.67 -16.83
CA PRO A 419 18.78 -7.00 -15.66
C PRO A 419 18.44 -7.70 -14.34
N ASP A 420 17.21 -8.20 -14.20
CA ASP A 420 16.67 -8.78 -12.97
C ASP A 420 16.00 -10.14 -13.27
N ILE A 421 16.39 -11.18 -12.51
CA ILE A 421 15.84 -12.53 -12.70
C ILE A 421 14.41 -12.63 -12.16
N GLY A 422 14.06 -11.89 -11.11
CA GLY A 422 12.69 -11.89 -10.56
C GLY A 422 11.68 -11.31 -11.55
N GLU A 423 12.04 -10.21 -12.24
CA GLU A 423 11.24 -9.65 -13.34
C GLU A 423 11.11 -10.65 -14.50
N PHE A 424 12.21 -11.33 -14.85
CA PHE A 424 12.18 -12.35 -15.89
C PHE A 424 11.31 -13.57 -15.52
N LEU A 425 11.28 -13.97 -14.25
CA LEU A 425 10.39 -15.05 -13.79
C LEU A 425 8.91 -14.69 -13.95
N ILE A 426 8.54 -13.42 -13.80
CA ILE A 426 7.17 -12.95 -14.09
C ILE A 426 6.87 -13.11 -15.58
N HIS A 427 7.80 -12.73 -16.47
CA HIS A 427 7.64 -12.96 -17.91
C HIS A 427 7.46 -14.44 -18.26
N VAL A 428 8.28 -15.32 -17.67
CA VAL A 428 8.17 -16.77 -17.87
C VAL A 428 6.81 -17.29 -17.39
N ALA A 429 6.34 -16.81 -16.24
CA ALA A 429 5.06 -17.22 -15.69
C ALA A 429 3.86 -16.74 -16.53
N LEU A 430 3.98 -15.59 -17.21
CA LEU A 430 2.96 -15.03 -18.10
C LEU A 430 3.09 -15.49 -19.57
N SER A 431 4.09 -16.31 -19.89
CA SER A 431 4.30 -16.79 -21.26
C SER A 431 3.16 -17.68 -21.72
N SER A 432 2.63 -17.38 -22.91
CA SER A 432 1.66 -18.24 -23.59
C SER A 432 2.28 -19.45 -24.29
N LYS A 433 3.61 -19.48 -24.46
CA LYS A 433 4.32 -20.51 -25.25
C LYS A 433 5.25 -21.41 -24.46
N HIS A 434 5.77 -20.94 -23.34
CA HIS A 434 6.81 -21.64 -22.61
C HIS A 434 6.43 -21.88 -21.15
N GLN A 435 6.77 -23.06 -20.66
CA GLN A 435 6.58 -23.42 -19.26
C GLN A 435 7.90 -23.34 -18.49
N PHE A 436 7.79 -23.04 -17.19
CA PHE A 436 8.97 -22.95 -16.32
C PHE A 436 9.85 -24.22 -16.36
N SER A 437 9.24 -25.40 -16.48
CA SER A 437 9.96 -26.68 -16.56
C SER A 437 10.91 -26.80 -17.76
N GLU A 438 10.62 -26.10 -18.86
CA GLU A 438 11.43 -26.12 -20.08
C GLU A 438 12.64 -25.17 -19.98
N ILE A 439 12.52 -24.14 -19.14
CA ILE A 439 13.48 -23.03 -19.06
C ILE A 439 14.32 -23.10 -17.79
N LYS A 440 13.87 -23.83 -16.76
CA LYS A 440 14.45 -23.85 -15.40
C LYS A 440 15.98 -23.98 -15.39
N ASN A 441 16.54 -24.85 -16.23
CA ASN A 441 17.98 -25.13 -16.25
C ASN A 441 18.79 -23.93 -16.73
N TYR A 442 18.29 -23.20 -17.72
CA TYR A 442 18.93 -21.98 -18.23
C TYR A 442 18.85 -20.82 -17.21
N ILE A 443 17.71 -20.72 -16.49
CA ILE A 443 17.53 -19.73 -15.43
C ILE A 443 18.49 -20.02 -14.28
N TYR A 444 18.55 -21.27 -13.81
CA TYR A 444 19.43 -21.66 -12.71
C TYR A 444 20.91 -21.50 -13.07
N GLU A 445 21.31 -21.87 -14.29
CA GLU A 445 22.68 -21.65 -14.77
C GLU A 445 23.09 -20.17 -14.66
N GLU A 446 22.27 -19.26 -15.18
CA GLU A 446 22.53 -17.82 -15.11
C GLU A 446 22.43 -17.28 -13.68
N TYR A 447 21.48 -17.78 -12.90
CA TYR A 447 21.27 -17.39 -11.51
C TYR A 447 22.49 -17.71 -10.65
N PHE A 448 23.00 -18.94 -10.69
CA PHE A 448 24.18 -19.32 -9.93
C PHE A 448 25.42 -18.57 -10.43
N ALA A 449 25.55 -18.32 -11.74
CA ALA A 449 26.63 -17.48 -12.27
C ALA A 449 26.61 -16.05 -11.69
N ARG A 450 25.44 -15.42 -11.55
CA ARG A 450 25.31 -14.08 -10.93
C ARG A 450 25.67 -14.08 -9.44
N GLN A 451 25.45 -15.20 -8.74
CA GLN A 451 25.76 -15.30 -7.31
C GLN A 451 27.26 -15.32 -7.02
N VAL A 452 28.08 -15.86 -7.93
CA VAL A 452 29.54 -15.97 -7.77
C VAL A 452 30.15 -14.63 -7.38
N TYR A 453 29.68 -13.53 -7.98
CA TYR A 453 30.10 -12.17 -7.61
C TYR A 453 29.90 -11.84 -6.13
N TRP A 454 28.73 -12.16 -5.58
CA TRP A 454 28.39 -11.88 -4.18
C TRP A 454 29.12 -12.80 -3.21
N ILE A 455 29.27 -14.08 -3.58
CA ILE A 455 30.03 -15.07 -2.82
C ILE A 455 31.49 -14.60 -2.69
N GLN A 456 32.10 -14.17 -3.80
CA GLN A 456 33.47 -13.64 -3.81
C GLN A 456 33.59 -12.37 -2.95
N ARG A 457 32.62 -11.45 -3.04
CA ARG A 457 32.65 -10.16 -2.34
C ARG A 457 32.53 -10.28 -0.82
N ASN A 458 31.85 -11.32 -0.31
CA ASN A 458 31.70 -11.53 1.13
C ASN A 458 33.00 -11.95 1.85
N GLY A 459 34.07 -12.30 1.13
CA GLY A 459 35.42 -12.44 1.67
C GLY A 459 35.68 -13.66 2.57
N THR A 460 34.68 -14.50 2.82
CA THR A 460 34.74 -15.67 3.72
C THR A 460 35.12 -16.99 3.03
N THR A 461 35.24 -17.02 1.69
CA THR A 461 35.56 -18.24 0.94
C THR A 461 36.96 -18.15 0.33
N PRO A 462 37.93 -19.01 0.70
CA PRO A 462 39.35 -18.77 0.42
C PRO A 462 39.73 -18.91 -1.07
N ASN A 463 39.02 -19.72 -1.85
CA ASN A 463 39.27 -19.88 -3.28
C ASN A 463 38.10 -20.57 -4.01
N LEU A 464 37.38 -19.86 -4.88
CA LEU A 464 36.29 -20.45 -5.68
C LEU A 464 36.77 -21.36 -6.82
N LEU A 465 38.09 -21.53 -6.98
CA LEU A 465 38.70 -22.46 -7.94
C LEU A 465 39.08 -23.80 -7.32
N ASP A 466 39.11 -23.89 -5.99
CA ASP A 466 39.42 -25.11 -5.23
C ASP A 466 38.45 -25.22 -4.04
N ILE A 467 37.19 -25.48 -4.36
CA ILE A 467 36.10 -25.52 -3.39
C ILE A 467 36.11 -26.87 -2.67
N LYS A 468 36.14 -26.84 -1.34
CA LYS A 468 36.01 -28.03 -0.50
C LYS A 468 34.59 -28.14 0.06
N ILE A 469 34.21 -29.35 0.46
CA ILE A 469 32.90 -29.59 1.11
C ILE A 469 32.71 -28.68 2.34
N THR A 470 33.80 -28.42 3.09
CA THR A 470 33.81 -27.53 4.26
C THR A 470 33.50 -26.06 3.94
N ASP A 471 33.63 -25.64 2.68
CA ASP A 471 33.36 -24.26 2.25
C ASP A 471 31.88 -24.03 1.90
N LEU A 472 31.12 -25.10 1.61
CA LEU A 472 29.72 -25.02 1.18
C LEU A 472 28.80 -24.23 2.14
N PRO A 473 28.90 -24.37 3.48
CA PRO A 473 28.10 -23.55 4.40
C PRO A 473 28.36 -22.06 4.26
N ASN A 474 29.62 -21.65 4.09
CA ASN A 474 30.00 -20.24 3.94
C ASN A 474 29.51 -19.67 2.60
N ILE A 475 29.64 -20.47 1.52
CA ILE A 475 29.13 -20.12 0.19
C ILE A 475 27.61 -19.93 0.25
N PHE A 476 26.89 -20.86 0.88
CA PHE A 476 25.44 -20.78 1.00
C PHE A 476 24.99 -19.58 1.84
N GLN A 477 25.67 -19.33 2.96
CA GLN A 477 25.39 -18.16 3.80
C GLN A 477 25.62 -16.85 3.04
N ALA A 478 26.66 -16.78 2.21
CA ALA A 478 26.93 -15.62 1.36
C ALA A 478 25.83 -15.37 0.31
N ALA A 479 25.13 -16.41 -0.14
CA ALA A 479 24.04 -16.36 -1.12
C ALA A 479 22.62 -16.39 -0.51
N LYS A 480 22.50 -16.35 0.83
CA LYS A 480 21.25 -16.57 1.57
C LYS A 480 20.08 -15.72 1.07
N VAL A 481 20.28 -14.40 0.97
CA VAL A 481 19.23 -13.46 0.55
C VAL A 481 18.75 -13.75 -0.86
N SER A 482 19.67 -13.96 -1.81
CA SER A 482 19.28 -14.29 -3.20
C SER A 482 18.56 -15.64 -3.29
N ASN A 483 18.95 -16.63 -2.48
CA ASN A 483 18.31 -17.95 -2.43
C ASN A 483 16.86 -17.85 -1.95
N HIS A 484 16.65 -17.12 -0.85
CA HIS A 484 15.31 -16.87 -0.33
C HIS A 484 14.43 -16.14 -1.35
N LEU A 485 14.94 -15.09 -1.99
CA LEU A 485 14.19 -14.33 -3.00
C LEU A 485 13.87 -15.17 -4.25
N LEU A 486 14.76 -16.06 -4.68
CA LEU A 486 14.48 -16.97 -5.80
C LEU A 486 13.32 -17.91 -5.45
N VAL A 487 13.41 -18.62 -4.33
CA VAL A 487 12.36 -19.56 -3.89
C VAL A 487 11.04 -18.83 -3.70
N PHE A 488 11.09 -17.64 -3.10
CA PHE A 488 9.92 -16.78 -2.94
C PHE A 488 9.27 -16.43 -4.29
N ASN A 489 10.03 -15.94 -5.27
CA ASN A 489 9.48 -15.58 -6.58
C ASN A 489 8.92 -16.79 -7.33
N LEU A 490 9.54 -17.97 -7.20
CA LEU A 490 9.03 -19.22 -7.77
C LEU A 490 7.70 -19.63 -7.13
N GLU A 491 7.57 -19.56 -5.81
CA GLU A 491 6.31 -19.87 -5.13
C GLU A 491 5.23 -18.81 -5.39
N MET A 492 5.59 -17.52 -5.52
CA MET A 492 4.66 -16.46 -5.98
C MET A 492 4.10 -16.79 -7.36
N ALA A 493 4.97 -17.06 -8.34
CA ALA A 493 4.56 -17.39 -9.70
C ALA A 493 3.68 -18.65 -9.73
N LYS A 494 4.09 -19.70 -9.02
CA LYS A 494 3.35 -20.96 -8.92
C LYS A 494 1.99 -20.81 -8.23
N THR A 495 1.87 -19.87 -7.28
CA THR A 495 0.63 -19.68 -6.50
C THR A 495 -0.32 -18.67 -7.13
N PHE A 496 0.18 -17.66 -7.82
CA PHE A 496 -0.64 -16.55 -8.31
C PHE A 496 -0.63 -16.36 -9.83
N ILE A 497 0.17 -17.12 -10.58
CA ILE A 497 0.26 -17.02 -12.05
C ILE A 497 0.01 -18.39 -12.72
N PHE A 498 -0.62 -19.33 -12.02
CA PHE A 498 -0.95 -20.65 -12.59
C PHE A 498 -2.25 -20.62 -13.41
N SER A 499 -2.47 -21.68 -14.19
CA SER A 499 -3.68 -21.84 -15.02
C SER A 499 -4.97 -21.78 -14.19
N GLY A 500 -5.89 -20.88 -14.53
CA GLY A 500 -7.14 -20.64 -13.80
C GLY A 500 -7.09 -19.50 -12.78
N VAL A 501 -5.92 -19.00 -12.38
CA VAL A 501 -5.84 -17.86 -11.45
C VAL A 501 -6.50 -16.61 -12.03
N LYS A 502 -6.31 -16.35 -13.31
CA LYS A 502 -6.94 -15.21 -14.00
C LYS A 502 -8.47 -15.20 -13.80
N GLN A 503 -9.12 -16.35 -13.88
CA GLN A 503 -10.57 -16.48 -13.69
C GLN A 503 -10.99 -16.18 -12.23
N HIS A 504 -10.20 -16.66 -11.26
CA HIS A 504 -10.42 -16.33 -9.84
C HIS A 504 -10.25 -14.84 -9.58
N LEU A 505 -9.16 -14.24 -10.08
CA LEU A 505 -8.92 -12.80 -9.96
C LEU A 505 -10.00 -11.99 -10.68
N ASP A 506 -10.51 -12.48 -11.81
CA ASP A 506 -11.59 -11.79 -12.52
C ASP A 506 -12.90 -11.78 -11.75
N ARG A 507 -13.28 -12.92 -11.17
CA ARG A 507 -14.46 -13.04 -10.31
C ARG A 507 -14.35 -12.19 -9.03
N LEU A 508 -13.15 -12.06 -8.49
CA LEU A 508 -12.90 -11.40 -7.19
C LEU A 508 -12.30 -10.00 -7.34
N HIS A 509 -12.49 -9.35 -8.49
CA HIS A 509 -12.02 -7.99 -8.74
C HIS A 509 -10.51 -7.75 -8.50
N GLY A 510 -9.69 -8.77 -8.67
CA GLY A 510 -8.24 -8.74 -8.49
C GLY A 510 -7.78 -9.20 -7.11
N TYR A 511 -8.70 -9.54 -6.21
CA TYR A 511 -8.38 -10.16 -4.94
C TYR A 511 -8.14 -11.67 -5.10
N PRO A 512 -7.07 -12.23 -4.53
CA PRO A 512 -6.90 -13.67 -4.42
C PRO A 512 -7.85 -14.26 -3.37
N PRO A 513 -8.30 -15.53 -3.54
CA PRO A 513 -9.06 -16.24 -2.51
C PRO A 513 -8.31 -16.32 -1.17
N ASN A 514 -9.00 -16.04 -0.04
CA ASN A 514 -8.39 -16.00 1.30
C ASN A 514 -7.64 -17.30 1.66
N ASN A 515 -8.21 -18.46 1.32
CA ASN A 515 -7.57 -19.76 1.58
C ASN A 515 -6.24 -19.95 0.84
N ILE A 516 -6.10 -19.38 -0.37
CA ILE A 516 -4.84 -19.41 -1.13
C ILE A 516 -3.82 -18.50 -0.46
N VAL A 517 -4.24 -17.30 -0.03
CA VAL A 517 -3.37 -16.36 0.69
C VAL A 517 -2.85 -16.94 2.00
N GLU A 518 -3.72 -17.53 2.81
CA GLU A 518 -3.34 -18.15 4.09
C GLU A 518 -2.35 -19.30 3.90
N LYS A 519 -2.61 -20.17 2.91
CA LYS A 519 -1.69 -21.26 2.56
C LYS A 519 -0.34 -20.72 2.12
N PHE A 520 -0.32 -19.66 1.31
CA PHE A 520 0.92 -19.02 0.87
C PHE A 520 1.68 -18.41 2.05
N GLN A 521 1.01 -17.71 2.96
CA GLN A 521 1.63 -17.15 4.16
C GLN A 521 2.27 -18.21 5.06
N GLN A 522 1.70 -19.42 5.13
CA GLN A 522 2.33 -20.55 5.82
C GLN A 522 3.61 -20.99 5.11
N GLN A 523 3.62 -21.05 3.78
CA GLN A 523 4.82 -21.35 2.99
C GLN A 523 5.91 -20.29 3.16
N LEU A 524 5.56 -19.00 3.30
CA LEU A 524 6.53 -17.93 3.54
C LEU A 524 7.37 -18.16 4.80
N LYS A 525 6.78 -18.72 5.86
CA LYS A 525 7.51 -19.04 7.09
C LYS A 525 8.61 -20.06 6.82
N ALA A 526 8.31 -21.10 6.02
CA ALA A 526 9.29 -22.11 5.65
C ALA A 526 10.43 -21.55 4.79
N ILE A 527 10.14 -20.59 3.90
CA ILE A 527 11.15 -19.93 3.05
C ILE A 527 12.11 -19.08 3.90
N LYS A 528 11.59 -18.35 4.90
CA LYS A 528 12.42 -17.52 5.80
C LYS A 528 13.41 -18.34 6.64
N THR A 529 13.08 -19.60 6.93
CA THR A 529 13.92 -20.53 7.70
C THR A 529 14.83 -21.41 6.83
N LEU A 530 14.94 -21.12 5.53
CA LEU A 530 15.70 -21.94 4.59
C LEU A 530 17.21 -21.72 4.76
N ASP A 531 17.82 -22.42 5.71
CA ASP A 531 19.22 -22.23 6.10
C ASP A 531 20.16 -23.36 5.66
N LYS A 532 19.62 -24.47 5.15
CA LYS A 532 20.41 -25.61 4.64
C LYS A 532 20.36 -25.68 3.12
N TYR A 533 21.52 -25.96 2.52
CA TYR A 533 21.62 -26.11 1.06
C TYR A 533 20.73 -27.24 0.53
N SER A 534 20.61 -28.36 1.25
CA SER A 534 19.77 -29.50 0.86
C SER A 534 18.30 -29.11 0.73
N ASP A 535 17.85 -28.25 1.63
CA ASP A 535 16.46 -27.80 1.68
C ASP A 535 16.21 -26.80 0.55
N PHE A 536 17.19 -25.94 0.25
CA PHE A 536 17.13 -25.03 -0.90
C PHE A 536 17.05 -25.78 -2.23
N ILE A 537 17.92 -26.78 -2.45
CA ILE A 537 17.93 -27.60 -3.66
C ILE A 537 16.58 -28.31 -3.87
N LYS A 538 15.98 -28.84 -2.79
CA LYS A 538 14.61 -29.40 -2.84
C LYS A 538 13.57 -28.34 -3.17
N ALA A 539 13.67 -27.15 -2.57
CA ALA A 539 12.72 -26.06 -2.80
C ALA A 539 12.71 -25.61 -4.28
N ILE A 540 13.87 -25.59 -4.94
CA ILE A 540 13.98 -25.28 -6.37
C ILE A 540 13.87 -26.52 -7.28
N LYS A 541 13.51 -27.70 -6.73
CA LYS A 541 13.32 -28.96 -7.46
C LYS A 541 14.54 -29.41 -8.30
N LEU A 542 15.73 -29.26 -7.72
CA LEU A 542 16.99 -29.77 -8.27
C LEU A 542 17.54 -30.97 -7.51
N ASP A 543 16.78 -31.55 -6.58
CA ASP A 543 17.16 -32.69 -5.75
C ASP A 543 17.36 -34.00 -6.53
N ASN A 544 16.80 -34.09 -7.74
CA ASN A 544 17.10 -35.18 -8.67
C ASN A 544 18.45 -35.03 -9.38
N GLU A 545 18.97 -33.81 -9.47
CA GLU A 545 20.19 -33.46 -10.22
C GLU A 545 21.38 -33.27 -9.28
N ILE A 546 21.15 -32.74 -8.08
CA ILE A 546 22.15 -32.48 -7.04
C ILE A 546 21.85 -33.38 -5.83
N LYS A 547 22.53 -34.54 -5.78
CA LYS A 547 22.29 -35.59 -4.77
C LYS A 547 23.35 -35.62 -3.68
N SER A 548 24.49 -34.99 -3.92
CA SER A 548 25.65 -34.99 -3.04
C SER A 548 26.31 -33.61 -2.92
N PRO A 549 27.12 -33.37 -1.88
CA PRO A 549 27.98 -32.19 -1.80
C PRO A 549 28.89 -32.01 -3.03
N ASP A 550 29.38 -33.11 -3.61
CA ASP A 550 30.26 -33.08 -4.79
C ASP A 550 29.52 -32.58 -6.05
N ASP A 551 28.24 -32.95 -6.21
CA ASP A 551 27.39 -32.40 -7.28
C ASP A 551 27.24 -30.88 -7.12
N MET A 552 27.10 -30.41 -5.88
CA MET A 552 27.01 -28.98 -5.58
C MET A 552 28.31 -28.25 -5.89
N ILE A 553 29.46 -28.82 -5.52
CA ILE A 553 30.78 -28.28 -5.88
C ILE A 553 30.89 -28.17 -7.40
N THR A 554 30.51 -29.21 -8.14
CA THR A 554 30.51 -29.23 -9.61
C THR A 554 29.65 -28.10 -10.19
N LEU A 555 28.45 -27.89 -9.65
CA LEU A 555 27.56 -26.80 -10.05
C LEU A 555 28.19 -25.42 -9.80
N ILE A 556 28.80 -25.21 -8.63
CA ILE A 556 29.44 -23.93 -8.29
C ILE A 556 30.66 -23.69 -9.20
N THR A 557 31.51 -24.70 -9.42
CA THR A 557 32.66 -24.61 -10.33
C THR A 557 32.23 -24.23 -11.74
N ARG A 558 31.17 -24.86 -12.28
CA ARG A 558 30.58 -24.48 -13.57
C ARG A 558 30.07 -23.03 -13.55
N SER A 559 29.42 -22.62 -12.46
CA SER A 559 28.90 -21.27 -12.29
C SER A 559 30.01 -20.21 -12.30
N VAL A 560 31.18 -20.51 -11.73
CA VAL A 560 32.38 -19.63 -11.79
C VAL A 560 32.84 -19.43 -13.24
N GLN A 561 32.89 -20.50 -14.03
CA GLN A 561 33.27 -20.40 -15.45
C GLN A 561 32.30 -19.53 -16.25
N ILE A 562 30.99 -19.67 -16.01
CA ILE A 562 29.96 -18.89 -16.70
C ILE A 562 29.98 -17.44 -16.22
N SER A 563 30.16 -17.22 -14.91
CA SER A 563 30.33 -15.89 -14.32
C SER A 563 31.50 -15.13 -14.96
N ASN A 564 32.63 -15.79 -15.19
CA ASN A 564 33.77 -15.21 -15.90
C ASN A 564 33.45 -14.93 -17.38
N LYS A 565 32.81 -15.88 -18.08
CA LYS A 565 32.39 -15.69 -19.49
C LYS A 565 31.43 -14.52 -19.68
N GLN A 566 30.50 -14.32 -18.75
CA GLN A 566 29.54 -13.21 -18.76
C GLN A 566 30.14 -11.90 -18.22
N GLY A 567 31.37 -11.92 -17.71
CA GLY A 567 32.07 -10.74 -17.19
C GLY A 567 31.58 -10.26 -15.83
N TYR A 568 30.91 -11.11 -15.04
CA TYR A 568 30.52 -10.79 -13.66
C TYR A 568 31.70 -10.83 -12.70
N THR A 569 32.62 -11.76 -12.95
CA THR A 569 33.84 -11.95 -12.17
C THR A 569 35.04 -12.13 -13.09
N ASN A 570 36.24 -12.06 -12.50
CA ASN A 570 37.49 -12.40 -13.17
C ASN A 570 38.31 -13.32 -12.28
N ILE A 571 37.73 -14.47 -11.93
CA ILE A 571 38.36 -15.47 -11.06
C ILE A 571 39.26 -16.35 -11.95
N LEU A 572 40.56 -16.18 -11.84
CA LEU A 572 41.55 -16.85 -12.68
C LEU A 572 42.34 -17.90 -11.92
N SER A 573 42.65 -19.02 -12.56
CA SER A 573 43.63 -19.97 -12.05
C SER A 573 45.00 -19.30 -11.86
N ILE A 574 45.82 -19.86 -10.97
CA ILE A 574 47.17 -19.34 -10.70
C ILE A 574 48.01 -19.29 -12.00
N ALA A 575 47.85 -20.29 -12.88
CA ALA A 575 48.48 -20.32 -14.20
C ALA A 575 48.01 -19.17 -15.09
N GLU A 576 46.70 -18.93 -15.19
CA GLU A 576 46.15 -17.83 -15.99
C GLU A 576 46.48 -16.45 -15.40
N GLN A 577 46.63 -16.32 -14.08
CA GLN A 577 47.11 -15.08 -13.44
C GLN A 577 48.58 -14.80 -13.76
N GLN A 578 49.41 -15.85 -13.81
CA GLN A 578 50.83 -15.74 -14.19
C GLN A 578 50.98 -15.38 -15.67
N ASP A 579 50.21 -16.01 -16.57
CA ASP A 579 50.19 -15.68 -18.00
C ASP A 579 49.70 -14.25 -18.25
N ARG A 580 48.64 -13.81 -17.56
CA ARG A 580 48.16 -12.42 -17.71
C ARG A 580 49.19 -11.39 -17.25
N ARG A 581 49.87 -11.64 -16.13
CA ARG A 581 50.98 -10.79 -15.65
C ARG A 581 52.17 -10.80 -16.63
N PHE A 582 52.42 -11.92 -17.28
CA PHE A 582 53.45 -12.04 -18.32
C PHE A 582 53.08 -11.21 -19.55
N ASP A 583 51.84 -11.29 -20.03
CA ASP A 583 51.34 -10.52 -21.17
C ASP A 583 51.28 -9.01 -20.89
N GLU A 584 50.86 -8.60 -19.69
CA GLU A 584 50.87 -7.20 -19.26
C GLU A 584 52.30 -6.64 -19.17
N ARG A 585 53.24 -7.41 -18.63
CA ARG A 585 54.68 -7.06 -18.65
C ARG A 585 55.21 -6.94 -20.08
N LYS A 586 54.80 -7.82 -20.99
CA LYS A 586 55.21 -7.79 -22.39
C LYS A 586 54.68 -6.54 -23.11
N ARG A 587 53.42 -6.15 -22.86
CA ARG A 587 52.81 -4.92 -23.38
C ARG A 587 53.48 -3.66 -22.82
N TYR A 588 53.75 -3.64 -21.51
CA TYR A 588 54.47 -2.54 -20.87
C TYR A 588 55.88 -2.37 -21.44
N ASN A 589 56.62 -3.47 -21.61
CA ASN A 589 57.95 -3.44 -22.21
C ASN A 589 57.92 -3.01 -23.70
N GLN A 590 56.90 -3.41 -24.47
CA GLN A 590 56.70 -2.93 -25.84
C GLN A 590 56.38 -1.43 -25.88
N GLN A 591 55.56 -0.93 -24.96
CA GLN A 591 55.29 0.50 -24.82
C GLN A 591 56.55 1.29 -24.44
N GLN A 592 57.35 0.83 -23.48
CA GLN A 592 58.62 1.47 -23.13
C GLN A 592 59.63 1.45 -24.29
N GLN A 593 59.71 0.36 -25.06
CA GLN A 593 60.56 0.30 -26.25
C GLN A 593 60.10 1.25 -27.35
N SER A 594 58.78 1.47 -27.49
CA SER A 594 58.24 2.46 -28.40
C SER A 594 58.56 3.89 -27.94
N TYR A 595 58.43 4.17 -26.63
CA TYR A 595 58.78 5.46 -26.04
C TYR A 595 60.27 5.79 -26.20
N ASN A 596 61.16 4.83 -25.92
CA ASN A 596 62.60 4.99 -26.08
C ASN A 596 63.07 5.11 -27.54
N ARG A 597 62.24 4.72 -28.52
CA ARG A 597 62.49 4.97 -29.96
C ARG A 597 62.06 6.37 -30.40
N TYR A 598 61.11 6.99 -29.70
CA TYR A 598 60.70 8.37 -29.96
C TYR A 598 61.69 9.38 -29.38
N ASP A 599 62.34 9.08 -28.25
CA ASP A 599 63.35 9.95 -27.60
C ASP A 599 64.76 9.92 -28.26
N LYS A 600 64.97 9.09 -29.28
CA LYS A 600 66.24 8.94 -30.01
C LYS A 600 66.15 9.39 -31.49
N ARG A 601 65.13 10.18 -31.85
CA ARG A 601 64.98 10.77 -33.18
C ARG A 601 65.08 12.27 -33.15
#